data_AF-A0A2W1B2V4-F1
#
_entry.id   AF-A0A2W1B2V4-F1
#
_cell.length_a   1.000
_cell.length_b   1.000
_cell.length_c   1.000
_cell.angle_alpha   90.00
_cell.angle_beta   90.00
_cell.angle_gamma   90.00
#
_symmetry.space_group_name_H-M   'P 1'
#
loop_
_entity.id
_entity.type
_entity.pdbx_description
1 polymer ?
#
loop_
_entity_poly.entity_id
_entity_poly.type
_entity_poly.pdbx_seq_one_letter_code
_entity_poly.pdbx_strand_id
1 'polypeptide(L)' 'MQVGEFAPDVVFTTPSREEFSLKDFVGSKNIILAFYPRAFTGG' A
#
# COMPACT_ATOMS: atom_id res chain seq x y z
N MET A 1 11.62 8.84 3.33
CA MET A 1 10.27 8.87 3.90
C MET A 1 10.25 9.80 5.09
N GLN A 2 10.09 11.07 4.78
CA GLN A 2 9.84 12.15 5.73
C GLN A 2 8.40 12.64 5.54
N VAL A 3 7.84 13.25 6.57
CA VAL A 3 6.49 13.84 6.49
C VAL A 3 6.49 14.92 5.41
N GLY A 4 5.51 14.85 4.51
CA GLY A 4 5.37 15.78 3.37
C GLY A 4 6.02 15.29 2.07
N GLU A 5 6.84 14.23 2.10
CA GLU A 5 7.30 13.57 0.88
C GLU A 5 6.16 12.77 0.23
N PHE A 6 6.15 12.72 -1.10
CA PHE A 6 5.28 11.79 -1.81
C PHE A 6 5.63 10.35 -1.44
N ALA A 7 4.59 9.52 -1.30
CA ALA A 7 4.79 8.09 -1.16
C ALA A 7 5.52 7.53 -2.39
N PRO A 8 6.44 6.56 -2.20
CA PRO A 8 7.12 5.92 -3.32
C PRO A 8 6.09 5.18 -4.17
N ASP A 9 6.40 5.04 -5.46
CA ASP A 9 5.59 4.21 -6.33
C ASP A 9 5.88 2.74 -6.06
N VAL A 10 4.88 2.03 -5.56
CA VAL A 10 4.96 0.60 -5.28
C VAL A 10 3.77 -0.06 -5.95
N VAL A 11 4.06 -1.10 -6.72
CA VAL A 11 3.05 -1.98 -7.32
C VAL A 11 2.84 -3.15 -6.37
N PHE A 12 1.59 -3.39 -5.99
CA PHE A 12 1.18 -4.52 -5.17
C PHE A 12 0.37 -5.48 -6.03
N THR A 13 0.67 -6.78 -5.86
CA THR A 13 -0.11 -7.85 -6.46
C THR A 13 -1.01 -8.47 -5.40
N THR A 14 -2.31 -8.55 -5.67
CA THR A 14 -3.28 -9.18 -4.78
C THR A 14 -3.24 -10.71 -4.91
N PRO A 15 -3.85 -11.46 -3.97
CA PRO A 15 -4.05 -12.90 -4.13
C PRO A 15 -4.85 -13.27 -5.39
N SER A 16 -5.71 -12.38 -5.89
CA SER A 16 -6.46 -12.52 -7.15
C SER A 16 -5.61 -12.25 -8.40
N ARG A 17 -4.31 -11.96 -8.26
CA ARG A 17 -3.39 -11.55 -9.34
C ARG A 17 -3.77 -10.23 -10.00
N GLU A 18 -4.47 -9.37 -9.28
CA GLU A 18 -4.70 -8.00 -9.71
C GLU A 18 -3.52 -7.15 -9.24
N GLU A 19 -3.11 -6.20 -10.07
CA GLU A 19 -2.04 -5.26 -9.75
C GLU A 19 -2.63 -3.88 -9.52
N PHE A 20 -2.11 -3.18 -8.52
CA PHE A 20 -2.38 -1.76 -8.31
C PHE A 20 -1.13 -1.03 -7.85
N SER A 21 -0.98 0.22 -8.27
CA SER A 21 0.08 1.12 -7.83
C SER A 21 -0.43 2.07 -6.74
N LEU A 22 0.46 2.50 -5.84
CA LEU A 22 0.15 3.60 -4.92
C LEU A 22 -0.16 4.91 -5.65
N LYS A 23 0.41 5.14 -6.84
CA LYS A 23 0.14 6.34 -7.64
C LYS A 23 -1.30 6.41 -8.13
N ASP A 24 -1.96 5.27 -8.31
CA ASP A 24 -3.36 5.20 -8.77
C ASP A 24 -4.32 5.90 -7.80
N PHE A 25 -3.89 6.14 -6.55
CA PHE A 25 -4.71 6.75 -5.50
C PHE A 25 -4.34 8.21 -5.19
N VAL A 26 -3.24 8.73 -5.74
CA VAL A 26 -2.79 10.11 -5.50
C VAL A 26 -3.84 11.10 -6.00
N GLY A 27 -4.27 12.01 -5.13
CA GLY A 27 -5.30 13.01 -5.46
C GLY A 27 -6.73 12.47 -5.54
N SER A 28 -6.93 11.16 -5.44
CA SER A 28 -8.25 10.51 -5.49
C SER A 28 -8.79 10.20 -4.09
N LYS A 29 -7.96 9.63 -3.21
CA LYS A 29 -8.35 9.27 -1.84
C LYS A 29 -7.15 9.21 -0.89
N ASN A 30 -7.40 9.47 0.39
CA ASN A 30 -6.41 9.26 1.45
C ASN A 30 -6.29 7.76 1.75
N ILE A 31 -5.07 7.25 1.82
CA ILE A 31 -4.76 5.83 2.03
C ILE A 31 -3.85 5.67 3.26
N ILE A 32 -4.06 4.58 4.01
CA ILE A 32 -3.19 4.13 5.09
C ILE A 32 -2.56 2.81 4.66
N LEU A 33 -1.24 2.70 4.78
CA LEU A 33 -0.50 1.46 4.52
C LEU A 33 -0.08 0.84 5.85
N ALA A 34 -0.46 -0.41 6.07
CA ALA A 34 -0.09 -1.18 7.26
C ALA A 34 0.55 -2.51 6.82
N PHE A 35 1.68 -2.84 7.43
CA PHE A 35 2.38 -4.09 7.21
C PHE A 35 2.22 -4.98 8.44
N TYR A 36 2.01 -6.28 8.21
CA TYR A 36 2.01 -7.28 9.26
C TYR A 36 3.00 -8.41 8.88
N PRO A 37 3.70 -9.03 9.85
CA PRO A 37 4.79 -9.97 9.54
C PRO A 37 4.32 -11.22 8.79
N ARG A 38 3.14 -11.74 9.12
CA ARG A 38 2.57 -12.94 8.50
C ARG A 38 1.06 -12.99 8.68
N ALA A 39 0.36 -13.56 7.69
CA ALA A 39 -1.07 -13.83 7.81
C ALA A 39 -1.36 -14.86 8.92
N PHE A 40 -2.55 -14.77 9.52
CA PHE A 40 -3.09 -15.71 10.52
C PHE A 40 -2.25 -15.87 11.80
N THR A 41 -1.51 -14.85 12.22
CA THR A 41 -0.90 -14.82 13.55
C THR A 41 -1.88 -14.25 14.57
N GLY A 42 -2.18 -15.00 15.63
CA GLY A 42 -2.80 -14.45 16.84
C GLY A 42 -1.78 -13.61 17.61
N GLY A 43 -2.21 -12.46 18.13
CA GLY A 43 -1.39 -11.62 19.01
C GLY A 43 -1.12 -12.27 20.36
#